data_AF-A0A6G6KDK9-F1
#
_entry.id   AF-A0A6G6KDK9-F1
#
_cell.length_a   1.000
_cell.length_b   1.000
_cell.length_c   1.000
_cell.angle_alpha   90.00
_cell.angle_beta   90.00
_cell.angle_gamma   90.00
#
_symmetry.space_group_name_H-M   'P 1'
#
loop_
_entity.id
_entity.type
_entity.pdbx_description
1 polymer ?
#
loop_
_entity_poly.entity_id
_entity_poly.type
_entity_poly.pdbx_seq_one_letter_code
_entity_poly.pdbx_strand_id
1 'polypeptide(L)'
;MNTTALATMNHAPDVGATTPQLTLGEWKTLHRIKTAARLSIGLVWVWEGLMPKMLFPNATQFEMVRRSGWWVGSPEATLWWLGAAMVVAGLAIMSGIWERAAALVSTLAVLMLMVLVIGTNPEALHDPFGGLVKDACLFTCAALVWWWPRGNK
;
A
#
# COMPACT_ATOMS: atom_id res chain seq x y z
N MET A 1 -13.34 -25.62 -65.52
CA MET A 1 -12.74 -25.65 -64.16
C MET A 1 -12.38 -24.21 -63.81
N ASN A 2 -13.22 -23.54 -63.02
CA ASN A 2 -13.06 -22.12 -62.69
C ASN A 2 -12.21 -21.94 -61.42
N THR A 3 -11.17 -21.13 -61.52
CA THR A 3 -10.16 -20.73 -60.52
C THR A 3 -10.67 -19.69 -59.51
N THR A 4 -11.96 -19.69 -59.16
CA THR A 4 -12.57 -18.68 -58.27
C THR A 4 -12.81 -19.15 -56.83
N ALA A 5 -12.37 -20.36 -56.46
CA ALA A 5 -12.64 -20.93 -55.14
C ALA A 5 -11.44 -20.87 -54.15
N LEU A 6 -10.37 -20.12 -54.44
CA LEU A 6 -9.15 -20.08 -53.62
C LEU A 6 -8.78 -18.68 -53.09
N ALA A 7 -9.75 -17.77 -52.97
CA ALA A 7 -9.53 -16.39 -52.51
C ALA A 7 -10.34 -16.00 -51.26
N THR A 8 -10.94 -16.96 -50.55
CA THR A 8 -11.79 -16.72 -49.37
C THR A 8 -11.27 -17.35 -48.06
N MET A 9 -9.98 -17.71 -47.99
CA MET A 9 -9.38 -18.30 -46.78
C MET A 9 -8.13 -17.55 -46.28
N ASN A 10 -8.10 -16.22 -46.37
CA ASN A 10 -7.10 -15.39 -45.68
C ASN A 10 -7.73 -14.30 -44.81
N HIS A 11 -8.83 -14.63 -44.11
CA HIS A 11 -9.20 -13.85 -42.94
C HIS A 11 -8.40 -14.40 -41.76
N ALA A 12 -7.13 -14.00 -41.68
CA ALA A 12 -6.42 -14.07 -40.42
C ALA A 12 -7.24 -13.25 -39.42
N PRO A 13 -7.63 -13.80 -38.26
CA PRO A 13 -8.14 -12.94 -37.20
C PRO A 13 -7.03 -11.95 -36.88
N ASP A 14 -7.34 -10.66 -36.87
CA ASP A 14 -6.47 -9.63 -36.32
C ASP A 14 -6.25 -9.94 -34.84
N VAL A 15 -5.31 -10.84 -34.53
CA VAL A 15 -4.71 -11.03 -33.21
C VAL A 15 -3.69 -9.90 -32.99
N GLY A 16 -4.08 -8.68 -33.36
CA GLY A 16 -3.46 -7.48 -32.85
C GLY A 16 -4.09 -7.25 -31.50
N ALA A 17 -3.41 -7.65 -30.43
CA ALA A 17 -3.76 -7.23 -29.08
C ALA A 17 -3.80 -5.70 -29.06
N THR A 18 -4.99 -5.13 -29.23
CA THR A 18 -5.26 -3.70 -29.19
C THR A 18 -5.11 -3.29 -27.74
N THR A 19 -3.85 -3.02 -27.35
CA THR A 19 -3.58 -2.39 -26.08
C THR A 19 -4.36 -1.07 -26.09
N PRO A 20 -5.31 -0.86 -25.16
CA PRO A 20 -6.15 0.34 -25.18
C PRO A 20 -5.28 1.60 -25.22
N GLN A 21 -5.37 2.37 -26.30
CA GLN A 21 -4.65 3.64 -26.46
C GLN A 21 -5.35 4.69 -25.59
N LEU A 22 -4.80 4.97 -24.41
CA LEU A 22 -5.33 5.97 -23.47
C LEU A 22 -5.15 7.39 -24.03
N THR A 23 -6.21 8.19 -23.99
CA THR A 23 -6.19 9.62 -24.32
C THR A 23 -5.40 10.43 -23.28
N LEU A 24 -4.94 11.63 -23.66
CA LEU A 24 -4.22 12.53 -22.74
C LEU A 24 -5.05 12.90 -21.49
N GLY A 25 -6.38 13.02 -21.65
CA GLY A 25 -7.30 13.28 -20.55
C GLY A 25 -7.35 12.12 -19.56
N GLU A 26 -7.42 10.89 -20.06
CA GLU A 26 -7.39 9.67 -19.22
C GLU A 26 -6.05 9.52 -18.50
N TRP A 27 -4.93 9.79 -19.19
CA TRP A 27 -3.59 9.79 -18.57
C TRP A 27 -3.46 10.76 -17.41
N LYS A 28 -4.00 11.98 -17.53
CA LYS A 28 -4.02 12.97 -16.46
C LYS A 28 -4.87 12.48 -15.28
N THR A 29 -6.05 11.92 -15.56
CA THR A 29 -6.94 11.37 -14.52
C THR A 29 -6.28 10.24 -13.76
N LEU A 30 -5.62 9.29 -14.44
CA LEU A 30 -4.92 8.19 -13.80
C LEU A 30 -3.76 8.68 -12.91
N HIS A 31 -2.99 9.69 -13.36
CA HIS A 31 -1.93 10.29 -12.53
C HIS A 31 -2.49 10.99 -11.28
N ARG A 32 -3.65 11.64 -11.38
CA ARG A 32 -4.32 12.26 -10.23
C ARG A 32 -4.78 11.20 -9.23
N ILE A 33 -5.37 10.10 -9.72
CA ILE A 33 -5.78 8.97 -8.87
C ILE A 33 -4.56 8.35 -8.17
N LYS A 34 -3.46 8.12 -8.90
CA LYS A 34 -2.20 7.63 -8.31
C LYS A 34 -1.69 8.56 -7.21
N THR A 35 -1.69 9.86 -7.47
CA THR A 35 -1.23 10.87 -6.49
C THR A 35 -2.14 10.90 -5.27
N ALA A 36 -3.47 10.87 -5.47
CA ALA A 36 -4.43 10.82 -4.39
C ALA A 36 -4.27 9.56 -3.53
N ALA A 37 -4.13 8.38 -4.15
CA ALA A 37 -3.88 7.12 -3.45
C ALA A 37 -2.60 7.19 -2.59
N ARG A 38 -1.51 7.75 -3.15
CA ARG A 38 -0.25 7.93 -2.42
C ARG A 38 -0.40 8.87 -1.22
N LEU A 39 -1.09 9.99 -1.40
CA LEU A 39 -1.36 10.94 -0.31
C LEU A 39 -2.23 10.30 0.78
N SER A 40 -3.26 9.52 0.39
CA SER A 40 -4.11 8.81 1.35
C SER A 40 -3.33 7.80 2.19
N ILE A 41 -2.46 6.98 1.57
CA ILE A 41 -1.59 6.05 2.31
C ILE A 41 -0.71 6.82 3.31
N GLY A 42 -0.03 7.87 2.84
CA GLY A 42 0.89 8.62 3.69
C GLY A 42 0.18 9.30 4.85
N LEU A 43 -1.04 9.81 4.62
CA LEU A 43 -1.87 10.39 5.67
C LEU A 43 -2.27 9.36 6.72
N VAL A 44 -2.64 8.13 6.32
CA VAL A 44 -2.93 7.03 7.25
C VAL A 44 -1.71 6.74 8.13
N TRP A 45 -0.52 6.67 7.53
CA TRP A 45 0.73 6.46 8.26
C TRP A 45 1.03 7.57 9.28
N VAL A 46 0.85 8.83 8.88
CA VAL A 46 1.00 9.97 9.79
C VAL A 46 -0.02 9.91 10.92
N TRP A 47 -1.28 9.61 10.61
CA TRP A 47 -2.34 9.55 11.60
C TRP A 47 -2.14 8.42 12.61
N GLU A 48 -1.87 7.20 12.14
CA GLU A 48 -1.64 6.00 12.97
C GLU A 48 -0.30 6.05 13.73
N GLY A 49 0.66 6.86 13.29
CA GLY A 49 1.87 7.16 14.03
C GLY A 49 1.66 8.22 15.12
N LEU A 50 0.97 9.30 14.78
CA LEU A 50 0.82 10.45 15.66
C LEU A 50 -0.26 10.23 16.72
N MET A 51 -1.48 9.86 16.33
CA MET A 51 -2.62 9.83 17.23
C MET A 51 -2.54 8.68 18.24
N PRO A 52 -2.55 7.40 17.83
CA PRO A 52 -2.67 6.30 18.79
C PRO A 52 -1.35 5.94 19.47
N LYS A 53 -0.19 6.47 19.04
CA LYS A 53 1.13 6.09 19.60
C LYS A 53 1.89 7.23 20.27
N MET A 54 1.76 8.46 19.78
CA MET A 54 2.43 9.61 20.39
C MET A 54 1.50 10.42 21.29
N LEU A 55 0.29 10.73 20.83
CA LEU A 55 -0.62 11.64 21.55
C LEU A 55 -1.57 10.91 22.52
N PHE A 56 -2.13 9.77 22.12
CA PHE A 56 -3.10 9.01 22.90
C PHE A 56 -2.78 7.51 22.93
N PRO A 57 -1.61 7.11 23.47
CA PRO A 57 -1.29 5.71 23.63
C PRO A 57 -2.19 5.04 24.69
N ASN A 58 -2.66 3.84 24.37
CA ASN A 58 -3.51 3.03 25.26
C ASN A 58 -2.65 2.00 26.03
N ALA A 59 -2.99 1.72 27.28
CA ALA A 59 -2.39 0.67 28.11
C ALA A 59 -2.30 -0.69 27.41
N THR A 60 -3.29 -1.05 26.59
CA THR A 60 -3.26 -2.28 25.79
C THR A 60 -2.10 -2.32 24.81
N GLN A 61 -1.74 -1.19 24.20
CA GLN A 61 -0.61 -1.12 23.26
C GLN A 61 0.74 -1.24 23.98
N PHE A 62 0.86 -0.66 25.17
CA PHE A 62 2.06 -0.85 25.99
C PHE A 62 2.23 -2.30 26.41
N GLU A 63 1.15 -2.97 26.77
CA GLU A 63 1.18 -4.39 27.12
C GLU A 63 1.50 -5.27 25.88
N MET A 64 0.98 -4.92 24.70
CA MET A 64 1.38 -5.55 23.43
C MET A 64 2.90 -5.46 23.21
N VAL A 65 3.47 -4.25 23.32
CA VAL A 65 4.92 -4.03 23.17
C VAL A 65 5.71 -4.77 24.25
N ARG A 66 5.24 -4.75 25.50
CA ARG A 66 5.88 -5.47 26.62
C ARG A 66 5.91 -6.98 26.38
N ARG A 67 4.79 -7.57 25.96
CA ARG A 67 4.66 -9.00 25.64
C ARG A 67 5.46 -9.42 24.41
N SER A 68 5.64 -8.51 23.45
CA SER A 68 6.44 -8.78 22.26
C SER A 68 7.92 -9.06 22.57
N GLY A 69 8.43 -8.58 23.71
CA GLY A 69 9.85 -8.65 24.07
C GLY A 69 10.76 -7.79 23.18
N TRP A 70 10.22 -7.11 22.17
CA TRP A 70 10.95 -6.26 21.23
C TRP A 70 10.80 -4.80 21.63
N TRP A 71 11.45 -4.42 22.72
CA TRP A 71 11.48 -3.04 23.20
C TRP A 71 12.89 -2.64 23.62
N VAL A 72 13.22 -1.37 23.41
CA VAL A 72 14.51 -0.79 23.79
C VAL A 72 14.24 0.29 24.83
N GLY A 73 14.83 0.15 26.01
CA GLY A 73 14.69 1.11 27.13
C GLY A 73 13.37 0.95 27.89
N SER A 74 12.23 1.27 27.25
CA SER A 74 10.90 1.02 27.83
C SER A 74 9.85 0.73 26.73
N PRO A 75 8.76 0.02 27.05
CA PRO A 75 7.65 -0.20 26.11
C PRO A 75 7.05 1.12 25.59
N GLU A 76 6.95 2.13 26.44
CA GLU A 76 6.40 3.45 26.12
C GLU A 76 7.31 4.21 25.16
N ALA A 77 8.62 4.22 25.45
CA ALA A 77 9.61 4.88 24.58
C ALA A 77 9.67 4.20 23.20
N THR A 78 9.63 2.86 23.17
CA THR A 78 9.60 2.09 21.92
C THR A 78 8.35 2.41 21.11
N LEU A 79 7.18 2.48 21.76
CA LEU A 79 5.93 2.83 21.08
C LEU A 79 5.95 4.26 20.52
N TRP A 80 6.52 5.21 21.26
CA TRP A 80 6.68 6.58 20.80
C TRP A 80 7.61 6.69 19.58
N TRP A 81 8.78 6.03 19.63
CA TRP A 81 9.72 5.99 18.50
C TRP A 81 9.13 5.31 17.27
N LEU A 82 8.35 4.25 17.48
CA LEU A 82 7.60 3.60 16.40
C LEU A 82 6.58 4.57 15.78
N GLY A 83 5.86 5.32 16.61
CA GLY A 83 4.98 6.42 16.19
C GLY A 83 5.69 7.44 15.31
N ALA A 84 6.82 7.97 15.79
CA ALA A 84 7.63 8.94 15.07
C ALA A 84 8.15 8.39 13.73
N ALA A 85 8.63 7.13 13.71
CA ALA A 85 9.09 6.48 12.49
C ALA A 85 7.98 6.35 11.44
N MET A 86 6.74 6.05 11.86
CA MET A 86 5.60 6.01 10.93
C MET A 86 5.21 7.39 10.41
N VAL A 87 5.28 8.44 11.23
CA VAL A 87 5.04 9.81 10.75
C VAL A 87 6.07 10.19 9.68
N VAL A 88 7.35 9.92 9.92
CA VAL A 88 8.43 10.18 8.94
C VAL A 88 8.21 9.37 7.66
N ALA A 89 7.87 8.09 7.77
CA ALA A 89 7.57 7.25 6.62
C ALA A 89 6.35 7.74 5.84
N GLY A 90 5.28 8.17 6.53
CA GLY A 90 4.10 8.75 5.91
C GLY A 90 4.42 10.00 5.11
N LEU A 91 5.20 10.92 5.67
CA LEU A 91 5.68 12.12 4.97
C LEU A 91 6.57 11.78 3.77
N ALA A 92 7.45 10.79 3.92
CA ALA A 92 8.29 10.29 2.83
C ALA A 92 7.44 9.72 1.68
N ILE A 93 6.40 8.93 1.97
CA ILE A 93 5.46 8.42 0.96
C ILE A 93 4.75 9.57 0.24
N MET A 94 4.27 10.57 0.99
CA MET A 94 3.58 11.74 0.42
C MET A 94 4.46 12.53 -0.54
N SER A 95 5.75 12.68 -0.21
CA SER A 95 6.73 13.40 -1.03
C SER A 95 6.90 12.81 -2.44
N GLY A 96 6.60 11.51 -2.63
CA GLY A 96 6.79 10.82 -3.90
C GLY A 96 8.24 10.48 -4.23
N ILE A 97 9.16 10.72 -3.29
CA ILE A 97 10.57 10.34 -3.41
C ILE A 97 10.66 8.83 -3.19
N TRP A 98 11.19 8.10 -4.18
CA TRP A 98 11.41 6.64 -4.11
C TRP A 98 10.14 5.82 -3.82
N GLU A 99 9.03 6.15 -4.50
CA GLU A 99 7.69 5.56 -4.29
C GLU A 99 7.68 4.04 -4.10
N ARG A 100 8.51 3.30 -4.84
CA ARG A 100 8.62 1.85 -4.75
C ARG A 100 9.28 1.37 -3.46
N ALA A 101 10.36 2.02 -3.04
CA ALA A 101 11.03 1.69 -1.78
C ALA A 101 10.13 2.04 -0.60
N ALA A 102 9.47 3.21 -0.65
CA ALA A 102 8.53 3.63 0.37
C ALA A 102 7.33 2.67 0.47
N ALA A 103 6.75 2.26 -0.67
CA ALA A 103 5.69 1.26 -0.70
C ALA A 103 6.16 -0.10 -0.16
N LEU A 104 7.34 -0.59 -0.56
CA LEU A 104 7.88 -1.86 -0.09
C LEU A 104 8.13 -1.85 1.43
N VAL A 105 8.81 -0.81 1.93
CA VAL A 105 9.08 -0.67 3.37
C VAL A 105 7.77 -0.59 4.16
N SER A 106 6.78 0.15 3.65
CA SER A 106 5.47 0.25 4.28
C SER A 106 4.75 -1.09 4.32
N THR A 107 4.74 -1.83 3.21
CA THR A 107 4.15 -3.17 3.13
C THR A 107 4.83 -4.14 4.09
N LEU A 108 6.16 -4.15 4.16
CA LEU A 108 6.91 -5.00 5.07
C LEU A 108 6.67 -4.63 6.54
N ALA A 109 6.63 -3.35 6.86
CA ALA A 109 6.35 -2.87 8.21
C ALA A 109 4.93 -3.23 8.67
N VAL A 110 3.92 -3.07 7.80
CA VAL A 110 2.54 -3.49 8.09
C VAL A 110 2.47 -5.00 8.31
N LEU A 111 3.08 -5.81 7.43
CA LEU A 111 3.12 -7.26 7.60
C LEU A 111 3.80 -7.68 8.91
N MET A 112 4.93 -7.07 9.24
CA MET A 112 5.64 -7.34 10.47
C MET A 112 4.78 -7.01 11.70
N LEU A 113 4.18 -5.82 11.73
CA LEU A 113 3.31 -5.39 12.83
C LEU A 113 2.07 -6.29 12.94
N MET A 114 1.48 -6.69 11.82
CA MET A 114 0.33 -7.60 11.79
C MET A 114 0.69 -8.97 12.37
N VAL A 115 1.82 -9.57 11.99
CA VAL A 115 2.30 -10.83 12.57
C VAL A 115 2.54 -10.69 14.07
N LEU A 116 3.14 -9.57 14.50
CA LEU A 116 3.41 -9.31 15.91
C LEU A 116 2.14 -9.14 16.74
N VAL A 117 1.14 -8.42 16.22
CA VAL A 117 -0.14 -8.19 16.88
C VAL A 117 -0.95 -9.49 16.97
N ILE A 118 -1.08 -10.23 15.86
CA ILE A 118 -1.78 -11.54 15.84
C ILE A 118 -1.11 -12.52 16.82
N GLY A 119 0.22 -12.55 16.86
CA GLY A 119 0.97 -13.46 17.73
C GLY A 119 0.93 -13.10 19.22
N THR A 120 0.64 -11.84 19.58
CA THR A 120 0.66 -11.39 20.98
C THR A 120 -0.72 -11.12 21.57
N ASN A 121 -1.70 -10.71 20.77
CA ASN A 121 -3.06 -10.36 21.20
C ASN A 121 -4.10 -10.68 20.10
N PRO A 122 -4.57 -11.94 20.01
CA PRO A 122 -5.50 -12.38 18.98
C PRO A 122 -6.89 -11.73 19.10
N GLU A 123 -7.28 -11.19 20.27
CA GLU A 123 -8.49 -10.37 20.40
C GLU A 123 -8.48 -9.11 19.51
N ALA A 124 -7.30 -8.61 19.12
CA ALA A 124 -7.17 -7.43 18.26
C ALA A 124 -7.67 -7.67 16.82
N LEU A 125 -7.84 -8.93 16.38
CA LEU A 125 -8.38 -9.25 15.05
C LEU A 125 -9.88 -8.94 14.94
N HIS A 126 -10.61 -8.97 16.06
CA HIS A 126 -12.06 -8.79 16.10
C HIS A 126 -12.46 -7.35 16.42
N ASP A 127 -11.49 -6.46 16.63
CA ASP A 127 -11.76 -5.05 16.90
C ASP A 127 -12.38 -4.40 15.66
N PRO A 128 -13.60 -3.84 15.73
CA PRO A 128 -14.24 -3.17 14.59
C PRO A 128 -13.46 -1.95 14.08
N PHE A 129 -12.54 -1.39 14.88
CA PHE A 129 -11.60 -0.35 14.46
C PHE A 129 -10.18 -0.88 14.14
N GLY A 130 -10.04 -2.21 14.08
CA GLY A 130 -8.79 -2.93 13.88
C GLY A 130 -8.08 -2.65 12.55
N GLY A 131 -6.79 -2.98 12.50
CA GLY A 131 -5.90 -2.65 11.39
C GLY A 131 -6.19 -3.39 10.08
N LEU A 132 -6.82 -4.56 10.11
CA LEU A 132 -6.91 -5.46 8.95
C LEU A 132 -7.57 -4.84 7.71
N VAL A 133 -8.69 -4.13 7.87
CA VAL A 133 -9.37 -3.47 6.74
C VAL A 133 -8.53 -2.30 6.21
N LYS A 134 -7.82 -1.58 7.10
CA LYS A 134 -6.92 -0.48 6.71
C LYS A 134 -5.70 -1.03 5.95
N ASP A 135 -5.14 -2.14 6.42
CA ASP A 135 -4.02 -2.82 5.80
C ASP A 135 -4.37 -3.32 4.39
N ALA A 136 -5.60 -3.85 4.20
CA ALA A 136 -6.09 -4.22 2.87
C ALA A 136 -6.06 -3.04 1.88
N CYS A 137 -6.48 -1.84 2.31
CA CYS A 137 -6.39 -0.64 1.48
C CYS A 137 -4.94 -0.26 1.14
N LEU A 138 -4.02 -0.44 2.09
CA LEU A 138 -2.58 -0.21 1.88
C LEU A 138 -2.02 -1.19 0.84
N PHE A 139 -2.39 -2.47 0.89
CA PHE A 139 -1.97 -3.46 -0.12
C PHE A 139 -2.49 -3.11 -1.51
N THR A 140 -3.75 -2.70 -1.67
CA THR A 140 -4.29 -2.28 -2.97
C THR A 140 -3.57 -1.04 -3.52
N CYS A 141 -3.23 -0.08 -2.66
CA CYS A 141 -2.52 1.11 -3.11
C CYS A 141 -1.04 0.81 -3.42
N ALA A 142 -0.39 -0.10 -2.69
CA ALA A 142 0.94 -0.60 -3.02
C ALA A 142 0.94 -1.37 -4.35
N ALA A 143 -0.05 -2.22 -4.57
CA ALA A 143 -0.30 -2.93 -5.83
C ALA A 143 -0.38 -1.97 -7.02
N LEU A 144 -1.12 -0.87 -6.89
CA LEU A 144 -1.20 0.19 -7.90
C LEU A 144 0.16 0.77 -8.30
N VAL A 145 1.10 0.92 -7.35
CA VAL A 145 2.46 1.41 -7.63
C VAL A 145 3.30 0.38 -8.39
N TRP A 146 3.12 -0.91 -8.09
CA TRP A 146 3.85 -2.00 -8.75
C TRP A 146 3.35 -2.28 -10.16
N TRP A 147 2.02 -2.30 -10.35
CA TRP A 147 1.37 -2.58 -11.63
C TRP A 147 1.22 -1.36 -12.54
N TRP A 148 1.59 -0.16 -12.09
CA TRP A 148 1.56 1.03 -12.94
C TRP A 148 2.39 0.83 -14.22
N PRO A 149 1.80 0.97 -15.42
CA PRO A 149 2.51 0.77 -16.69
C PRO A 149 3.75 1.65 -16.75
N ARG A 150 4.90 1.01 -16.99
CA ARG A 150 6.15 1.73 -17.25
C ARG A 150 6.03 2.31 -18.64
N GLY A 151 5.69 3.59 -18.75
CA GLY A 151 6.04 4.33 -19.95
C GLY A 151 7.56 4.24 -20.08
N ASN A 152 8.03 3.51 -21.09
CA ASN A 152 9.44 3.56 -21.48
C ASN A 152 9.76 5.03 -21.74
N LYS A 153 10.62 5.61 -20.90
CA LYS A 153 11.27 6.87 -21.25
C LYS A 153 12.15 6.63 -22.48
#